data_AF-A0A832HPE7-F1
#
_entry.id   AF-A0A832HPE7-F1
#
_cell.length_a   1.000
_cell.length_b   1.000
_cell.length_c   1.000
_cell.angle_alpha   90.00
_cell.angle_beta   90.00
_cell.angle_gamma   90.00
#
_symmetry.space_group_name_H-M   'P 1'
#
loop_
_entity.id
_entity.type
_entity.pdbx_description
1 polymer ?
#
loop_
_entity_poly.entity_id
_entity_poly.type
_entity_poly.pdbx_seq_one_letter_code
_entity_poly.pdbx_strand_id
1 'polypeptide(L)'
;MGFDHCHVSGWAHASVVSIAPARIDTAKRPGALCPMFLPMADNLWGAFTGKVFNRSTKDRGIGVAIFAGVGKPVCMNGIPVLHVEADCIARAWELSLIELNRHGCCIKTEYDKPDDPPSKDATMIITITDPLSEPMIHKDFPGGPIELQEYVMEVCEGIKDHLVRDPADPNDTRWEYTYHQRLFAYSVPTLAPINQIETLCQRLARAPHTRRAQAITWKVWEDTECYDPACLQSVWCRIIEENGQPVLSMNVRFRSNDAYKAAFMNIFALVQLQQRIAARVSELIGRPVQIGRYCHMADSYHIYGSYFREFEGRFLGALEKRTFEQRTMRYDAVRDMMEEARPMLLEKARSLGSGQQI
;
A
#
# COMPACT_ATOMS: atom_id res chain seq x y z
N MET A 1 11.22 -37.97 0.79
CA MET A 1 11.31 -37.56 2.21
C MET A 1 11.62 -36.08 2.17
N GLY A 2 10.65 -35.18 1.99
CA GLY A 2 9.55 -34.84 2.88
C GLY A 2 9.61 -33.30 2.93
N PHE A 3 8.91 -32.64 2.01
CA PHE A 3 8.88 -31.18 1.91
C PHE A 3 7.80 -30.67 2.87
N ASP A 4 8.22 -29.98 3.92
CA ASP A 4 7.31 -29.32 4.86
C ASP A 4 6.65 -28.11 4.17
N HIS A 5 5.33 -28.20 4.02
CA HIS A 5 4.45 -27.13 3.57
C HIS A 5 4.26 -26.13 4.72
N CYS A 6 4.97 -25.00 4.65
CA CYS A 6 4.80 -23.88 5.58
C CYS A 6 3.61 -23.03 5.13
N HIS A 7 2.61 -22.86 6.00
CA HIS A 7 1.41 -22.03 5.78
C HIS A 7 1.77 -20.56 5.50
N VAL A 8 1.39 -20.05 4.31
CA VAL A 8 1.68 -18.66 3.85
C VAL A 8 0.52 -17.68 4.16
N SER A 9 -0.58 -18.11 4.78
CA SER A 9 -1.81 -17.30 4.91
C SER A 9 -1.92 -16.39 6.15
N GLY A 10 -0.82 -16.05 6.83
CA GLY A 10 -0.85 -15.26 8.08
C GLY A 10 0.01 -13.98 8.10
N TRP A 11 0.70 -13.63 7.01
CA TRP A 11 1.77 -12.62 7.05
C TRP A 11 1.32 -11.14 7.11
N ALA A 12 0.01 -10.86 7.13
CA ALA A 12 -0.49 -9.52 7.39
C ALA A 12 -0.77 -9.22 8.87
N HIS A 13 -0.84 -10.23 9.74
CA HIS A 13 -1.19 -10.05 11.15
C HIS A 13 -0.30 -10.92 12.05
N ALA A 14 0.62 -10.27 12.77
CA ALA A 14 1.45 -10.92 13.75
C ALA A 14 0.62 -11.28 14.99
N SER A 15 0.13 -12.52 15.08
CA SER A 15 -0.51 -13.04 16.29
C SER A 15 0.51 -13.20 17.42
N VAL A 16 0.35 -12.44 18.51
CA VAL A 16 1.08 -12.64 19.77
C VAL A 16 0.09 -12.88 20.92
N VAL A 17 0.43 -13.86 21.74
CA VAL A 17 -0.33 -14.38 22.89
C VAL A 17 -0.65 -13.28 23.91
N SER A 18 -1.92 -13.21 24.32
CA SER A 18 -2.47 -12.25 25.28
C SER A 18 -1.83 -12.37 26.68
N ILE A 19 -1.29 -11.26 27.19
CA ILE A 19 -1.07 -11.02 28.62
C ILE A 19 -1.90 -9.79 29.00
N ALA A 20 -2.85 -9.98 29.93
CA ALA A 20 -3.82 -8.96 30.32
C ALA A 20 -3.17 -7.72 30.97
N PRO A 21 -3.57 -6.48 30.60
CA PRO A 21 -3.14 -5.29 31.31
C PRO A 21 -4.08 -4.95 32.48
N ALA A 22 -3.47 -4.47 33.57
CA ALA A 22 -4.13 -4.03 34.79
C ALA A 22 -4.86 -2.68 34.60
N ARG A 23 -6.00 -2.53 35.29
CA ARG A 23 -6.88 -1.34 35.31
C ARG A 23 -6.14 -0.08 35.78
N ILE A 24 -6.33 1.03 35.06
CA ILE A 24 -6.02 2.38 35.53
C ILE A 24 -7.32 3.19 35.55
N ASP A 25 -7.67 3.70 36.74
CA ASP A 25 -8.79 4.59 37.01
C ASP A 25 -8.60 5.97 36.36
N THR A 26 -9.63 6.48 35.69
CA THR A 26 -9.64 7.87 35.19
C THR A 26 -10.62 8.71 35.99
N ALA A 27 -10.12 9.79 36.59
CA ALA A 27 -10.93 10.79 37.25
C ALA A 27 -10.52 12.23 36.86
N LYS A 28 -11.53 12.96 36.37
CA LYS A 28 -11.77 14.42 36.42
C LYS A 28 -11.06 15.38 35.44
N ARG A 29 -11.89 16.01 34.60
CA ARG A 29 -11.73 17.35 33.99
C ARG A 29 -12.13 18.46 34.99
N PRO A 30 -11.72 19.74 34.82
CA PRO A 30 -12.35 20.73 33.90
C PRO A 30 -11.26 21.54 33.12
N GLY A 31 -11.46 22.27 32.02
CA GLY A 31 -12.57 23.07 31.49
C GLY A 31 -12.10 24.53 31.37
N ALA A 32 -11.86 25.07 30.17
CA ALA A 32 -11.99 26.51 29.79
C ALA A 32 -11.57 26.77 28.33
N LEU A 33 -12.39 27.57 27.64
CA LEU A 33 -12.20 28.15 26.30
C LEU A 33 -11.49 29.52 26.41
N CYS A 34 -10.64 29.87 25.43
CA CYS A 34 -10.61 31.22 24.83
C CYS A 34 -9.77 31.24 23.53
N PRO A 35 -10.18 31.97 22.47
CA PRO A 35 -9.51 31.97 21.16
C PRO A 35 -8.50 33.13 21.02
N MET A 36 -7.43 32.93 20.25
CA MET A 36 -6.63 34.03 19.70
C MET A 36 -6.42 33.86 18.20
N PHE A 37 -7.03 34.78 17.45
CA PHE A 37 -6.71 35.16 16.08
C PHE A 37 -5.49 36.10 16.09
N LEU A 38 -4.60 36.00 15.09
CA LEU A 38 -3.85 37.09 14.42
C LEU A 38 -2.90 36.51 13.33
N PRO A 39 -2.42 37.30 12.33
CA PRO A 39 -2.95 37.28 10.97
C PRO A 39 -1.99 36.77 9.89
N MET A 40 -2.55 36.61 8.68
CA MET A 40 -1.87 36.42 7.39
C MET A 40 -0.83 37.52 7.12
N ALA A 41 0.33 37.12 6.59
CA ALA A 41 1.26 38.00 5.89
C ALA A 41 1.48 37.45 4.47
N ASP A 42 1.04 38.23 3.50
CA ASP A 42 1.33 38.10 2.08
C ASP A 42 2.79 38.50 1.75
N ASN A 43 3.21 38.07 0.56
CA ASN A 43 4.38 38.49 -0.20
C ASN A 43 5.71 37.79 0.12
N LEU A 44 6.11 36.89 -0.79
CA LEU A 44 7.46 36.85 -1.37
C LEU A 44 7.38 36.15 -2.74
N TRP A 45 7.08 36.93 -3.79
CA TRP A 45 7.32 36.55 -5.18
C TRP A 45 8.81 36.75 -5.47
N GLY A 46 9.57 35.65 -5.53
CA GLY A 46 10.96 35.62 -5.98
C GLY A 46 11.08 34.84 -7.29
N ALA A 47 11.28 35.55 -8.39
CA ALA A 47 11.50 34.98 -9.72
C ALA A 47 12.85 34.24 -9.78
N PHE A 48 12.83 32.95 -10.11
CA PHE A 48 14.04 32.20 -10.45
C PHE A 48 14.14 32.03 -11.96
N THR A 49 14.97 32.84 -12.61
CA THR A 49 15.42 32.63 -13.99
C THR A 49 16.69 31.78 -14.00
N GLY A 50 16.55 30.47 -14.19
CA GLY A 50 17.67 29.55 -14.40
C GLY A 50 17.98 29.41 -15.89
N LYS A 51 19.19 29.80 -16.30
CA LYS A 51 19.72 29.61 -17.66
C LYS A 51 19.97 28.12 -17.94
N VAL A 52 19.37 27.59 -18.99
CA VAL A 52 19.65 26.25 -19.54
C VAL A 52 20.99 26.31 -20.28
N PHE A 53 22.00 25.58 -19.81
CA PHE A 53 23.20 25.28 -20.59
C PHE A 53 22.99 23.95 -21.33
N ASN A 54 22.92 24.02 -22.65
CA ASN A 54 22.85 22.85 -23.53
C ASN A 54 24.29 22.35 -23.80
N ARG A 55 24.61 21.12 -23.38
CA ARG A 55 25.74 20.37 -23.93
C ARG A 55 25.28 18.99 -24.37
N SER A 56 25.34 18.81 -25.68
CA SER A 56 25.18 17.55 -26.40
C SER A 56 26.28 16.58 -26.02
N THR A 57 25.91 15.41 -25.48
CA THR A 57 26.62 14.14 -25.68
C THR A 57 25.61 12.98 -25.61
N LYS A 58 25.63 12.14 -26.65
CA LYS A 58 24.91 10.87 -26.75
C LYS A 58 25.40 9.90 -25.66
N ASP A 59 24.51 9.53 -24.75
CA ASP A 59 24.40 8.18 -24.18
C ASP A 59 23.10 8.10 -23.36
N ARG A 60 22.26 7.10 -23.64
CA ARG A 60 20.98 6.90 -22.94
C ARG A 60 21.23 6.25 -21.58
N GLY A 61 21.65 7.07 -20.62
CA GLY A 61 21.60 6.77 -19.19
C GLY A 61 20.38 7.44 -18.56
N ILE A 62 19.69 6.73 -17.67
CA ILE A 62 18.58 7.22 -16.86
C ILE A 62 19.08 8.43 -16.06
N GLY A 63 18.64 9.62 -16.44
CA GLY A 63 19.02 10.87 -15.78
C GLY A 63 18.23 11.04 -14.48
N VAL A 64 18.86 10.77 -13.35
CA VAL A 64 18.40 11.29 -12.05
C VAL A 64 18.65 12.79 -12.07
N ALA A 65 17.59 13.59 -12.20
CA ALA A 65 17.68 15.03 -12.07
C ALA A 65 17.89 15.40 -10.60
N ILE A 66 19.14 15.39 -10.14
CA ILE A 66 19.51 15.97 -8.85
C ILE A 66 19.53 17.48 -9.04
N PHE A 67 18.51 18.18 -8.53
CA PHE A 67 18.58 19.62 -8.34
C PHE A 67 19.64 19.90 -7.26
N ALA A 68 20.87 20.17 -7.69
CA ALA A 68 21.91 20.70 -6.81
C ALA A 68 21.56 22.16 -6.46
N GLY A 69 20.65 22.33 -5.51
CA GLY A 69 20.38 23.61 -4.88
C GLY A 69 21.64 24.08 -4.14
N VAL A 70 22.15 25.26 -4.49
CA VAL A 70 23.19 25.95 -3.74
C VAL A 70 22.58 26.42 -2.43
N GLY A 71 22.68 25.59 -1.40
CA GLY A 71 22.22 25.86 -0.04
C GLY A 71 22.88 24.89 0.94
N LYS A 72 23.06 25.30 2.20
CA LYS A 72 23.48 24.37 3.26
C LYS A 72 22.53 23.16 3.24
N PRO A 73 23.03 21.92 3.41
CA PRO A 73 22.15 20.77 3.52
C PRO A 73 21.15 21.04 4.64
N VAL A 74 19.87 21.04 4.29
CA VAL A 74 18.79 21.17 5.27
C VAL A 74 18.82 19.88 6.08
N CYS A 75 19.23 19.96 7.35
CA CYS A 75 19.04 18.84 8.27
C CYS A 75 17.54 18.70 8.53
N MET A 76 16.96 17.55 8.18
CA MET A 76 15.57 17.25 8.49
C MET A 76 15.49 16.73 9.92
N ASN A 77 14.67 17.38 10.75
CA ASN A 77 14.34 16.88 12.08
C ASN A 77 13.18 15.87 11.96
N GLY A 78 13.33 14.69 12.57
CA GLY A 78 12.26 13.69 12.63
C GLY A 78 12.34 12.60 11.56
N ILE A 79 11.18 12.07 11.18
CA ILE A 79 11.04 10.97 10.21
C ILE A 79 11.30 11.51 8.80
N PRO A 80 12.18 10.89 8.01
CA PRO A 80 12.48 11.35 6.67
C PRO A 80 11.30 11.13 5.72
N VAL A 81 11.14 12.03 4.75
CA VAL A 81 10.21 11.87 3.62
C VAL A 81 11.01 11.48 2.39
N LEU A 82 10.75 10.29 1.86
CA LEU A 82 11.44 9.69 0.74
C LEU A 82 10.50 9.57 -0.47
N HIS A 83 11.09 9.63 -1.66
CA HIS A 83 10.35 9.60 -2.92
C HIS A 83 11.02 8.64 -3.90
N VAL A 84 10.21 7.81 -4.56
CA VAL A 84 10.65 6.92 -5.64
C VAL A 84 9.70 7.07 -6.83
N GLU A 85 10.26 7.11 -8.04
CA GLU A 85 9.52 7.07 -9.29
C GLU A 85 10.12 5.97 -10.18
N ALA A 86 9.26 5.14 -10.77
CA ALA A 86 9.68 4.08 -11.68
C ALA A 86 8.62 3.75 -12.74
N ASP A 87 9.04 3.03 -13.77
CA ASP A 87 8.22 2.62 -14.90
C ASP A 87 7.23 1.49 -14.56
N CYS A 88 7.62 0.51 -13.74
CA CYS A 88 6.79 -0.65 -13.40
C CYS A 88 6.74 -0.95 -11.88
N ILE A 89 5.84 -1.85 -11.47
CA ILE A 89 5.67 -2.28 -10.07
C ILE A 89 6.94 -2.87 -9.47
N ALA A 90 7.57 -3.83 -10.16
CA ALA A 90 8.75 -4.50 -9.64
C ALA A 90 9.90 -3.52 -9.37
N ARG A 91 10.13 -2.58 -10.29
CA ARG A 91 11.19 -1.58 -10.14
C ARG A 91 10.86 -0.56 -9.05
N ALA A 92 9.62 -0.08 -9.00
CA ALA A 92 9.18 0.87 -7.99
C ALA A 92 9.35 0.32 -6.57
N TRP A 93 8.95 -0.93 -6.35
CA TRP A 93 9.10 -1.59 -5.06
C TRP A 93 10.57 -1.83 -4.71
N GLU A 94 11.39 -2.35 -5.64
CA GLU A 94 12.83 -2.56 -5.43
C GLU A 94 13.53 -1.24 -5.03
N LEU A 95 13.29 -0.17 -5.79
CA LEU A 95 13.87 1.14 -5.51
C LEU A 95 13.38 1.71 -4.16
N SER A 96 12.12 1.48 -3.79
CA SER A 96 11.60 1.92 -2.48
C SER A 96 12.33 1.29 -1.30
N LEU A 97 12.72 0.01 -1.41
CA LEU A 97 13.48 -0.70 -0.38
C LEU A 97 14.93 -0.22 -0.31
N ILE A 98 15.55 0.03 -1.46
CA ILE A 98 16.91 0.58 -1.52
C ILE A 98 16.94 1.96 -0.86
N GLU A 99 15.99 2.82 -1.21
CA GLU A 99 15.91 4.19 -0.70
C GLU A 99 15.64 4.21 0.82
N LEU A 100 14.67 3.40 1.27
CA LEU A 100 14.38 3.24 2.70
C LEU A 100 15.59 2.71 3.49
N ASN A 101 16.31 1.72 2.96
CA ASN A 101 17.49 1.17 3.65
C ASN A 101 18.59 2.24 3.82
N ARG A 102 18.84 3.02 2.76
CA ARG A 102 19.93 4.02 2.71
C ARG A 102 19.60 5.28 3.52
N HIS A 103 18.36 5.75 3.44
CA HIS A 103 17.97 7.07 3.90
C HIS A 103 16.88 7.07 4.98
N GLY A 104 16.31 5.91 5.31
CA GLY A 104 15.39 5.74 6.42
C GLY A 104 16.05 5.92 7.78
N CYS A 105 15.28 6.45 8.73
CA CYS A 105 15.70 6.57 10.13
C CYS A 105 15.59 5.21 10.84
N CYS A 106 16.30 5.07 11.96
CA CYS A 106 16.17 3.90 12.82
C CYS A 106 15.21 4.22 13.96
N ILE A 107 14.17 3.41 14.14
CA ILE A 107 13.13 3.62 15.15
C ILE A 107 12.67 2.28 15.74
N LYS A 108 12.30 2.27 17.02
CA LYS A 108 11.69 1.08 17.64
C LYS A 108 10.22 0.98 17.28
N THR A 109 9.71 -0.25 17.20
CA THR A 109 8.30 -0.53 16.97
C THR A 109 7.68 -1.24 18.18
N GLU A 110 6.36 -1.24 18.25
CA GLU A 110 5.60 -1.98 19.29
C GLU A 110 5.74 -3.50 19.14
N TYR A 111 6.28 -3.98 18.01
CA TYR A 111 6.46 -5.40 17.69
C TYR A 111 7.88 -5.91 17.94
N ASP A 112 8.83 -5.02 18.25
CA ASP A 112 10.23 -5.40 18.45
C ASP A 112 10.37 -6.31 19.68
N LYS A 113 11.02 -7.46 19.52
CA LYS A 113 11.49 -8.29 20.63
C LYS A 113 12.73 -7.64 21.28
N PRO A 114 13.12 -8.05 22.51
CA PRO A 114 14.24 -7.44 23.22
C PRO A 114 15.57 -7.39 22.44
N ASP A 115 15.81 -8.38 21.58
CA ASP A 115 17.04 -8.51 20.78
C ASP A 115 16.87 -8.02 19.33
N ASP A 116 15.67 -7.58 18.93
CA ASP A 116 15.46 -7.05 17.59
C ASP A 116 16.13 -5.66 17.48
N PRO A 117 16.91 -5.41 16.41
CA PRO A 117 17.44 -4.08 16.18
C PRO A 117 16.30 -3.10 15.86
N PRO A 118 16.49 -1.78 16.01
CA PRO A 118 15.49 -0.82 15.57
C PRO A 118 15.21 -0.96 14.07
N SER A 119 13.93 -0.87 13.73
CA SER A 119 13.42 -0.92 12.35
C SER A 119 13.87 0.29 11.54
N LYS A 120 13.92 0.14 10.21
CA LYS A 120 14.08 1.26 9.28
C LYS A 120 12.72 1.85 8.97
N ASP A 121 12.56 3.17 9.04
CA ASP A 121 11.27 3.84 8.78
C ASP A 121 11.46 5.17 8.02
N ALA A 122 10.49 5.49 7.17
CA ALA A 122 10.31 6.77 6.52
C ALA A 122 8.84 6.99 6.13
N THR A 123 8.43 8.23 5.96
CA THR A 123 7.29 8.54 5.08
C THR A 123 7.73 8.30 3.63
N MET A 124 7.00 7.50 2.88
CA MET A 124 7.36 7.11 1.52
C MET A 124 6.28 7.50 0.51
N ILE A 125 6.70 8.06 -0.62
CA ILE A 125 5.85 8.31 -1.79
C ILE A 125 6.45 7.59 -3.00
N ILE A 126 5.75 6.54 -3.44
CA ILE A 126 6.13 5.73 -4.61
C ILE A 126 5.20 6.11 -5.77
N THR A 127 5.76 6.54 -6.90
CA THR A 127 5.03 6.79 -8.15
C THR A 127 5.42 5.75 -9.18
N ILE A 128 4.41 5.10 -9.76
CA ILE A 128 4.56 4.11 -10.83
C ILE A 128 3.90 4.69 -12.06
N THR A 129 4.69 5.01 -13.08
CA THR A 129 4.19 5.77 -14.25
C THR A 129 3.34 4.89 -15.16
N ASP A 130 3.71 3.62 -15.35
CA ASP A 130 2.94 2.62 -16.09
C ASP A 130 2.81 1.33 -15.25
N PRO A 131 1.80 1.25 -14.37
CA PRO A 131 1.69 0.14 -13.43
C PRO A 131 1.42 -1.22 -14.10
N LEU A 132 1.15 -1.28 -15.41
CA LEU A 132 0.98 -2.52 -16.17
C LEU A 132 2.22 -2.92 -16.98
N SER A 133 3.29 -2.11 -16.95
CA SER A 133 4.52 -2.41 -17.68
C SER A 133 5.26 -3.62 -17.10
N GLU A 134 5.85 -4.41 -17.99
CA GLU A 134 6.70 -5.54 -17.64
C GLU A 134 8.17 -5.13 -17.42
N PRO A 135 8.94 -5.87 -16.62
CA PRO A 135 8.50 -6.97 -15.75
C PRO A 135 7.74 -6.44 -14.54
N MET A 136 6.57 -7.00 -14.26
CA MET A 136 5.66 -6.49 -13.22
C MET A 136 5.92 -7.12 -11.84
N ILE A 137 6.48 -8.34 -11.78
CA ILE A 137 6.67 -9.08 -10.53
C ILE A 137 8.12 -9.16 -10.11
N HIS A 138 8.44 -8.73 -8.88
CA HIS A 138 9.76 -8.94 -8.29
C HIS A 138 9.81 -10.28 -7.56
N LYS A 139 10.85 -11.10 -7.74
CA LYS A 139 10.93 -12.49 -7.20
C LYS A 139 11.13 -12.59 -5.69
N ASP A 140 11.56 -11.51 -5.05
CA ASP A 140 11.83 -11.50 -3.60
C ASP A 140 10.64 -11.08 -2.74
N PHE A 141 9.47 -10.82 -3.32
CA PHE A 141 8.25 -10.68 -2.52
C PHE A 141 7.93 -11.99 -1.78
N PRO A 142 7.25 -11.96 -0.62
CA PRO A 142 6.86 -13.18 0.05
C PRO A 142 5.81 -13.99 -0.72
N GLY A 143 6.01 -15.30 -0.78
CA GLY A 143 5.12 -16.22 -1.49
C GLY A 143 5.47 -16.41 -2.96
N GLY A 144 4.54 -16.98 -3.72
CA GLY A 144 4.66 -17.16 -5.16
C GLY A 144 3.47 -16.56 -5.91
N PRO A 145 3.41 -16.71 -7.24
CA PRO A 145 2.33 -16.17 -8.05
C PRO A 145 0.93 -16.64 -7.63
N ILE A 146 0.79 -17.87 -7.13
CA ILE A 146 -0.51 -18.40 -6.68
C ILE A 146 -0.95 -17.69 -5.40
N GLU A 147 -0.06 -17.48 -4.43
CA GLU A 147 -0.36 -16.71 -3.21
C GLU A 147 -0.62 -15.23 -3.54
N LEU A 148 0.07 -14.67 -4.52
CA LEU A 148 -0.21 -13.32 -5.04
C LEU A 148 -1.63 -13.25 -5.62
N GLN A 149 -2.06 -14.26 -6.38
CA GLN A 149 -3.41 -14.34 -6.92
C GLN A 149 -4.46 -14.45 -5.80
N GLU A 150 -4.19 -15.28 -4.78
CA GLU A 150 -5.06 -15.40 -3.62
C GLU A 150 -5.26 -14.04 -2.95
N TYR A 151 -4.18 -13.28 -2.78
CA TYR A 151 -4.25 -11.94 -2.20
C TYR A 151 -4.98 -10.93 -3.10
N VAL A 152 -4.81 -10.99 -4.41
CA VAL A 152 -5.61 -10.19 -5.36
C VAL A 152 -7.11 -10.48 -5.20
N MET A 153 -7.48 -11.76 -5.09
CA MET A 153 -8.87 -12.17 -4.88
C MET A 153 -9.39 -11.74 -3.51
N GLU A 154 -8.56 -11.80 -2.47
CA GLU A 154 -8.91 -11.32 -1.14
C GLU A 154 -9.26 -9.82 -1.16
N VAL A 155 -8.42 -8.99 -1.77
CA VAL A 155 -8.60 -7.53 -1.82
C VAL A 155 -9.71 -7.11 -2.80
N CYS A 156 -9.83 -7.78 -3.94
CA CYS A 156 -10.69 -7.33 -5.03
C CYS A 156 -12.03 -8.08 -5.13
N GLU A 157 -12.16 -9.25 -4.50
CA GLU A 157 -13.34 -10.13 -4.59
C GLU A 157 -13.89 -10.58 -3.24
N GLY A 158 -13.16 -10.34 -2.13
CA GLY A 158 -13.65 -10.64 -0.79
C GLY A 158 -13.77 -12.12 -0.49
N ILE A 159 -12.93 -12.97 -1.11
CA ILE A 159 -13.02 -14.43 -0.97
C ILE A 159 -12.84 -14.93 0.47
N LYS A 160 -12.39 -14.06 1.39
CA LYS A 160 -12.18 -14.33 2.81
C LYS A 160 -12.93 -13.36 3.73
N ASP A 161 -13.92 -12.61 3.23
CA ASP A 161 -14.69 -11.69 4.08
C ASP A 161 -15.44 -12.41 5.21
N HIS A 162 -15.73 -13.71 5.05
CA HIS A 162 -16.31 -14.56 6.11
C HIS A 162 -15.32 -14.91 7.23
N LEU A 163 -14.03 -14.61 7.04
CA LEU A 163 -12.99 -14.74 8.06
C LEU A 163 -12.82 -13.46 8.89
N VAL A 164 -13.68 -12.45 8.71
CA VAL A 164 -13.77 -11.32 9.64
C VAL A 164 -14.54 -11.78 10.89
N ARG A 165 -14.02 -11.42 12.06
CA ARG A 165 -14.60 -11.78 13.35
C ARG A 165 -15.96 -11.14 13.58
N ASP A 166 -16.74 -11.74 14.47
CA ASP A 166 -17.90 -11.08 15.07
C ASP A 166 -17.43 -10.14 16.19
N PRO A 167 -17.57 -8.81 16.06
CA PRO A 167 -17.18 -7.89 17.12
C PRO A 167 -17.99 -8.07 18.42
N ALA A 168 -19.12 -8.78 18.39
CA ALA A 168 -19.89 -9.12 19.57
C ALA A 168 -19.36 -10.37 20.32
N ASP A 169 -18.49 -11.17 19.70
CA ASP A 169 -17.85 -12.33 20.34
C ASP A 169 -16.39 -12.02 20.69
N PRO A 170 -16.07 -11.76 21.97
CA PRO A 170 -14.70 -11.46 22.38
C PRO A 170 -13.74 -12.66 22.27
N ASN A 171 -14.25 -13.88 22.07
CA ASN A 171 -13.42 -15.07 21.88
C ASN A 171 -13.19 -15.38 20.40
N ASP A 172 -13.80 -14.62 19.48
CA ASP A 172 -13.61 -14.82 18.06
C ASP A 172 -12.26 -14.22 17.63
N THR A 173 -11.30 -15.11 17.41
CA THR A 173 -9.92 -14.78 17.03
C THR A 173 -9.73 -14.66 15.51
N ARG A 174 -10.83 -14.64 14.75
CA ARG A 174 -10.81 -14.32 13.32
C ARG A 174 -10.33 -12.88 13.08
N TRP A 175 -10.16 -12.51 11.81
CA TRP A 175 -9.52 -11.25 11.43
C TRP A 175 -10.35 -10.03 11.82
N GLU A 176 -9.66 -8.95 12.16
CA GLU A 176 -10.30 -7.67 12.50
C GLU A 176 -11.02 -7.04 11.31
N TYR A 177 -10.46 -7.17 10.12
CA TYR A 177 -11.01 -6.60 8.90
C TYR A 177 -10.45 -7.31 7.65
N THR A 178 -11.12 -7.11 6.52
CA THR A 178 -10.50 -7.23 5.19
C THR A 178 -10.59 -5.90 4.46
N TYR A 179 -9.62 -5.60 3.59
CA TYR A 179 -9.73 -4.39 2.75
C TYR A 179 -10.96 -4.45 1.86
N HIS A 180 -11.31 -5.62 1.35
CA HIS A 180 -12.49 -5.78 0.52
C HIS A 180 -13.77 -5.40 1.28
N GLN A 181 -14.02 -5.95 2.46
CA GLN A 181 -15.19 -5.59 3.24
C GLN A 181 -15.21 -4.08 3.55
N ARG A 182 -14.06 -3.49 3.92
CA ARG A 182 -13.97 -2.04 4.17
C ARG A 182 -14.21 -1.20 2.90
N LEU A 183 -13.87 -1.66 1.70
CA LEU A 183 -14.05 -0.88 0.47
C LEU A 183 -15.40 -1.12 -0.22
N PHE A 184 -15.90 -2.35 -0.22
CA PHE A 184 -17.07 -2.79 -0.98
C PHE A 184 -18.33 -2.98 -0.13
N ALA A 185 -18.19 -3.08 1.20
CA ALA A 185 -19.28 -3.25 2.14
C ALA A 185 -19.02 -2.47 3.45
N TYR A 186 -18.64 -1.19 3.33
CA TYR A 186 -18.30 -0.35 4.48
C TYR A 186 -19.52 -0.18 5.38
N SER A 187 -19.53 -0.89 6.50
CA SER A 187 -20.62 -0.86 7.46
C SER A 187 -20.47 0.31 8.42
N VAL A 188 -21.59 0.97 8.73
CA VAL A 188 -21.69 1.97 9.80
C VAL A 188 -22.89 1.61 10.68
N PRO A 189 -22.91 1.98 11.97
CA PRO A 189 -23.90 1.45 12.92
C PRO A 189 -25.37 1.67 12.53
N THR A 190 -25.67 2.72 11.77
CA THR A 190 -27.06 3.16 11.52
C THR A 190 -27.49 3.04 10.05
N LEU A 191 -26.62 2.57 9.14
CA LEU A 191 -26.93 2.49 7.71
C LEU A 191 -26.61 1.11 7.15
N ALA A 192 -27.25 0.77 6.04
CA ALA A 192 -26.86 -0.39 5.25
C ALA A 192 -25.39 -0.26 4.78
N PRO A 193 -24.65 -1.38 4.61
CA PRO A 193 -23.29 -1.38 4.10
C PRO A 193 -23.15 -0.60 2.78
N ILE A 194 -22.10 0.20 2.69
CA ILE A 194 -21.86 1.10 1.56
C ILE A 194 -20.77 0.51 0.67
N ASN A 195 -21.09 0.29 -0.60
CA ASN A 195 -20.08 0.00 -1.62
C ASN A 195 -19.42 1.31 -2.08
N GLN A 196 -18.28 1.63 -1.47
CA GLN A 196 -17.56 2.86 -1.73
C GLN A 196 -16.91 2.87 -3.11
N ILE A 197 -16.44 1.70 -3.59
CA ILE A 197 -15.83 1.57 -4.92
C ILE A 197 -16.86 1.84 -6.03
N GLU A 198 -18.06 1.27 -5.95
CA GLU A 198 -19.13 1.56 -6.92
C GLU A 198 -19.55 3.04 -6.84
N THR A 199 -19.67 3.60 -5.64
CA THR A 199 -19.96 5.03 -5.46
C THR A 199 -18.88 5.91 -6.11
N LEU A 200 -17.61 5.53 -5.96
CA LEU A 200 -16.46 6.18 -6.59
C LEU A 200 -16.55 6.09 -8.13
N CYS A 201 -16.82 4.91 -8.68
CA CYS A 201 -16.98 4.71 -10.12
C CYS A 201 -18.11 5.57 -10.71
N GLN A 202 -19.28 5.59 -10.06
CA GLN A 202 -20.41 6.42 -10.49
C GLN A 202 -20.07 7.92 -10.47
N ARG A 203 -19.28 8.38 -9.49
CA ARG A 203 -18.83 9.77 -9.42
C ARG A 203 -17.87 10.11 -10.56
N LEU A 204 -16.92 9.24 -10.86
CA LEU A 204 -15.99 9.42 -11.98
C LEU A 204 -16.73 9.41 -13.32
N ALA A 205 -17.72 8.54 -13.50
CA ALA A 205 -18.52 8.49 -14.71
C ALA A 205 -19.31 9.80 -14.95
N ARG A 206 -19.87 10.39 -13.88
CA ARG A 206 -20.61 11.66 -13.96
C ARG A 206 -19.70 12.88 -14.12
N ALA A 207 -18.56 12.90 -13.44
CA ALA A 207 -17.63 14.02 -13.43
C ALA A 207 -16.17 13.50 -13.34
N PRO A 208 -15.54 13.15 -14.48
CA PRO A 208 -14.20 12.54 -14.52
C PRO A 208 -13.13 13.31 -13.74
N HIS A 209 -13.19 14.65 -13.79
CA HIS A 209 -12.28 15.58 -13.12
C HIS A 209 -12.57 15.80 -11.62
N THR A 210 -13.53 15.07 -11.04
CA THR A 210 -13.94 15.26 -9.65
C THR A 210 -12.76 15.12 -8.68
N ARG A 211 -12.80 15.91 -7.62
CA ARG A 211 -11.83 15.84 -6.51
C ARG A 211 -12.35 14.96 -5.36
N ARG A 212 -13.57 14.44 -5.49
CA ARG A 212 -14.36 13.77 -4.43
C ARG A 212 -14.60 12.28 -4.70
N ALA A 213 -13.85 11.68 -5.63
CA ALA A 213 -13.85 10.24 -5.87
C ALA A 213 -12.84 9.58 -4.91
N GLN A 214 -13.34 9.15 -3.75
CA GLN A 214 -12.55 8.59 -2.67
C GLN A 214 -13.32 7.50 -1.94
N ALA A 215 -12.59 6.48 -1.47
CA ALA A 215 -13.03 5.48 -0.51
C ALA A 215 -12.09 5.49 0.70
N ILE A 216 -12.59 5.15 1.88
CA ILE A 216 -11.80 5.06 3.12
C ILE A 216 -11.99 3.71 3.80
N THR A 217 -11.05 3.33 4.66
CA THR A 217 -11.07 2.03 5.36
C THR A 217 -11.18 2.19 6.87
N TRP A 218 -10.67 3.30 7.41
CA TRP A 218 -10.73 3.61 8.83
C TRP A 218 -12.16 3.83 9.30
N LYS A 219 -12.55 3.19 10.39
CA LYS A 219 -13.79 3.37 11.13
C LYS A 219 -13.45 3.89 12.52
N VAL A 220 -13.76 5.17 12.77
CA VAL A 220 -13.37 5.83 14.03
C VAL A 220 -13.90 5.10 15.27
N TRP A 221 -15.10 4.52 15.21
CA TRP A 221 -15.72 3.81 16.33
C TRP A 221 -15.22 2.38 16.54
N GLU A 222 -14.44 1.82 15.61
CA GLU A 222 -13.98 0.42 15.64
C GLU A 222 -12.45 0.36 15.74
N ASP A 223 -11.74 1.14 14.92
CA ASP A 223 -10.29 1.03 14.76
C ASP A 223 -9.50 1.80 15.83
N THR A 224 -10.14 2.65 16.63
CA THR A 224 -9.46 3.43 17.69
C THR A 224 -8.97 2.53 18.84
N GLU A 225 -9.68 1.44 19.12
CA GLU A 225 -9.34 0.48 20.17
C GLU A 225 -8.94 -0.90 19.60
N CYS A 226 -8.84 -0.99 18.27
CA CYS A 226 -8.46 -2.21 17.58
C CYS A 226 -6.96 -2.48 17.72
N TYR A 227 -6.60 -3.73 17.98
CA TYR A 227 -5.20 -4.16 18.08
C TYR A 227 -4.49 -4.09 16.72
N ASP A 228 -5.15 -4.57 15.67
CA ASP A 228 -4.65 -4.54 14.28
C ASP A 228 -5.59 -3.72 13.39
N PRO A 229 -5.56 -2.38 13.44
CA PRO A 229 -6.47 -1.56 12.64
C PRO A 229 -6.06 -1.51 11.16
N ALA A 230 -6.95 -1.06 10.28
CA ALA A 230 -6.67 -0.99 8.84
C ALA A 230 -5.39 -0.20 8.51
N CYS A 231 -4.47 -0.78 7.73
CA CYS A 231 -3.22 -0.11 7.31
C CYS A 231 -3.46 0.86 6.13
N LEU A 232 -4.08 0.39 5.03
CA LEU A 232 -4.65 1.26 4.00
C LEU A 232 -5.65 2.21 4.69
N GLN A 233 -5.66 3.49 4.32
CA GLN A 233 -6.54 4.55 4.86
C GLN A 233 -7.51 5.09 3.81
N SER A 234 -7.02 5.31 2.59
CA SER A 234 -7.87 5.83 1.51
C SER A 234 -7.39 5.42 0.13
N VAL A 235 -8.36 5.30 -0.78
CA VAL A 235 -8.17 5.20 -2.23
C VAL A 235 -8.80 6.44 -2.84
N TRP A 236 -8.07 7.12 -3.71
CA TRP A 236 -8.54 8.31 -4.42
C TRP A 236 -8.23 8.18 -5.90
N CYS A 237 -9.19 8.54 -6.74
CA CYS A 237 -9.06 8.45 -8.18
C CYS A 237 -9.44 9.78 -8.83
N ARG A 238 -8.82 10.05 -9.99
CA ARG A 238 -9.26 11.11 -10.89
C ARG A 238 -8.96 10.70 -12.32
N ILE A 239 -9.85 11.11 -13.23
CA ILE A 239 -9.66 10.94 -14.66
C ILE A 239 -9.37 12.31 -15.28
N ILE A 240 -8.37 12.35 -16.14
CA ILE A 240 -8.05 13.48 -17.02
C ILE A 240 -8.11 13.03 -18.48
N GLU A 241 -8.23 13.98 -19.40
CA GLU A 241 -8.11 13.70 -20.83
C GLU A 241 -6.65 13.88 -21.25
N GLU A 242 -6.03 12.84 -21.78
CA GLU A 242 -4.69 12.88 -22.37
C GLU A 242 -4.76 12.33 -23.79
N ASN A 243 -4.30 13.12 -24.78
CA ASN A 243 -4.35 12.74 -26.19
C ASN A 243 -5.75 12.28 -26.66
N GLY A 244 -6.81 12.87 -26.10
CA GLY A 244 -8.20 12.53 -26.40
C GLY A 244 -8.69 11.21 -25.80
N GLN A 245 -7.94 10.60 -24.87
CA GLN A 245 -8.33 9.42 -24.12
C GLN A 245 -8.48 9.76 -22.64
N PRO A 246 -9.54 9.27 -21.95
CA PRO A 246 -9.65 9.42 -20.51
C PRO A 246 -8.64 8.49 -19.82
N VAL A 247 -7.82 9.03 -18.93
CA VAL A 247 -6.76 8.32 -18.20
C VAL A 247 -7.03 8.38 -16.70
N LEU A 248 -7.20 7.23 -16.05
CA LEU A 248 -7.47 7.12 -14.62
C LEU A 248 -6.19 7.01 -13.80
N SER A 249 -5.89 8.07 -13.04
CA SER A 249 -4.85 8.04 -12.01
C SER A 249 -5.42 7.59 -10.67
N MET A 250 -4.64 6.82 -9.91
CA MET A 250 -5.01 6.38 -8.56
C MET A 250 -3.94 6.70 -7.53
N ASN A 251 -4.35 7.25 -6.39
CA ASN A 251 -3.51 7.42 -5.22
C ASN A 251 -4.07 6.60 -4.07
N VAL A 252 -3.19 5.96 -3.30
CA VAL A 252 -3.54 5.27 -2.06
C VAL A 252 -2.70 5.79 -0.90
N ARG A 253 -3.27 5.81 0.30
CA ARG A 253 -2.62 6.30 1.53
C ARG A 253 -2.64 5.20 2.55
N PHE A 254 -1.50 4.88 3.13
CA PHE A 254 -1.32 3.93 4.21
C PHE A 254 -0.80 4.67 5.44
N ARG A 255 -1.36 4.39 6.63
CA ARG A 255 -0.80 4.90 7.88
C ARG A 255 0.50 4.17 8.25
N SER A 256 0.61 2.92 7.82
CA SER A 256 1.68 1.99 8.13
C SER A 256 1.72 0.94 7.03
N ASN A 257 2.90 0.63 6.50
CA ASN A 257 3.08 -0.43 5.51
C ASN A 257 4.43 -1.11 5.70
N ASP A 258 4.41 -2.41 5.99
CA ASP A 258 5.60 -3.26 5.95
C ASP A 258 6.13 -3.28 4.51
N ALA A 259 7.26 -2.61 4.31
CA ALA A 259 7.87 -2.39 3.01
C ALA A 259 8.35 -3.70 2.39
N TYR A 260 8.88 -4.62 3.20
CA TYR A 260 9.54 -5.82 2.69
C TYR A 260 8.56 -6.98 2.51
N LYS A 261 7.64 -7.19 3.47
CA LYS A 261 6.77 -8.37 3.43
C LYS A 261 5.36 -8.11 2.93
N ALA A 262 4.88 -6.86 2.92
CA ALA A 262 3.49 -6.58 2.53
C ALA A 262 3.37 -5.63 1.32
N ALA A 263 4.23 -4.62 1.19
CA ALA A 263 4.03 -3.53 0.23
C ALA A 263 3.92 -4.00 -1.22
N PHE A 264 4.74 -4.97 -1.66
CA PHE A 264 4.66 -5.49 -3.02
C PHE A 264 3.25 -6.07 -3.32
N MET A 265 2.75 -6.94 -2.44
CA MET A 265 1.43 -7.56 -2.60
C MET A 265 0.31 -6.52 -2.58
N ASN A 266 0.39 -5.53 -1.68
CA ASN A 266 -0.53 -4.40 -1.60
C ASN A 266 -0.56 -3.60 -2.91
N ILE A 267 0.61 -3.20 -3.41
CA ILE A 267 0.73 -2.43 -4.66
C ILE A 267 0.15 -3.22 -5.83
N PHE A 268 0.50 -4.50 -5.95
CA PHE A 268 -0.01 -5.36 -7.02
C PHE A 268 -1.54 -5.48 -6.98
N ALA A 269 -2.10 -5.84 -5.82
CA ALA A 269 -3.56 -5.98 -5.67
C ALA A 269 -4.31 -4.65 -5.89
N LEU A 270 -3.76 -3.53 -5.44
CA LEU A 270 -4.37 -2.21 -5.65
C LEU A 270 -4.26 -1.75 -7.11
N VAL A 271 -3.22 -2.10 -7.84
CA VAL A 271 -3.18 -1.89 -9.30
C VAL A 271 -4.22 -2.75 -10.02
N GLN A 272 -4.46 -3.99 -9.57
CA GLN A 272 -5.58 -4.80 -10.08
C GLN A 272 -6.94 -4.13 -9.76
N LEU A 273 -7.10 -3.53 -8.58
CA LEU A 273 -8.28 -2.74 -8.24
C LEU A 273 -8.41 -1.49 -9.13
N GLN A 274 -7.32 -0.78 -9.43
CA GLN A 274 -7.31 0.35 -10.36
C GLN A 274 -7.84 -0.06 -11.74
N GLN A 275 -7.42 -1.23 -12.25
CA GLN A 275 -7.94 -1.78 -13.51
C GLN A 275 -9.43 -2.05 -13.44
N ARG A 276 -9.93 -2.64 -12.36
CA ARG A 276 -11.37 -2.87 -12.16
C ARG A 276 -12.18 -1.58 -12.09
N ILE A 277 -11.65 -0.54 -11.42
CA ILE A 277 -12.29 0.79 -11.38
C ILE A 277 -12.35 1.38 -12.78
N ALA A 278 -11.25 1.38 -13.54
CA ALA A 278 -11.22 1.92 -14.89
C ALA A 278 -12.17 1.16 -15.84
N ALA A 279 -12.20 -0.17 -15.76
CA ALA A 279 -13.15 -1.01 -16.51
C ALA A 279 -14.59 -0.65 -16.16
N ARG A 280 -14.92 -0.57 -14.86
CA ARG A 280 -16.26 -0.21 -14.40
C ARG A 280 -16.68 1.19 -14.84
N VAL A 281 -15.79 2.18 -14.79
CA VAL A 281 -16.08 3.52 -15.30
C VAL A 281 -16.28 3.48 -16.82
N SER A 282 -15.47 2.70 -17.55
CA SER A 282 -15.60 2.55 -19.00
C SER A 282 -16.98 2.02 -19.40
N GLU A 283 -17.48 1.01 -18.69
CA GLU A 283 -18.85 0.50 -18.86
C GLU A 283 -19.90 1.60 -18.64
N LEU A 284 -19.77 2.38 -17.57
CA LEU A 284 -20.74 3.42 -17.20
C LEU A 284 -20.81 4.57 -18.20
N ILE A 285 -19.69 4.89 -18.87
CA ILE A 285 -19.62 6.01 -19.83
C ILE A 285 -19.66 5.57 -21.30
N GLY A 286 -19.63 4.26 -21.58
CA GLY A 286 -19.65 3.71 -22.93
C GLY A 286 -18.39 4.01 -23.77
N ARG A 287 -17.25 4.32 -23.13
CA ARG A 287 -15.96 4.53 -23.80
C ARG A 287 -14.78 4.01 -22.94
N PRO A 288 -13.70 3.49 -23.55
CA PRO A 288 -12.54 2.99 -22.80
C PRO A 288 -11.87 4.07 -21.94
N VAL A 289 -11.54 3.73 -20.70
CA VAL A 289 -10.70 4.52 -19.78
C VAL A 289 -9.36 3.81 -19.63
N GLN A 290 -8.29 4.51 -20.00
CA GLN A 290 -6.93 4.01 -19.90
C GLN A 290 -6.45 4.05 -18.45
N ILE A 291 -5.52 3.15 -18.13
CA ILE A 291 -4.84 3.15 -16.84
C ILE A 291 -3.75 4.22 -16.86
N GLY A 292 -3.85 5.14 -15.92
CA GLY A 292 -2.80 6.11 -15.64
C GLY A 292 -1.92 5.69 -14.47
N ARG A 293 -1.06 6.61 -14.06
CA ARG A 293 -0.11 6.41 -12.98
C ARG A 293 -0.78 5.92 -11.68
N TYR A 294 -0.05 5.08 -10.96
CA TYR A 294 -0.37 4.67 -9.60
C TYR A 294 0.56 5.38 -8.61
N CYS A 295 0.02 5.83 -7.47
CA CYS A 295 0.79 6.49 -6.42
C CYS A 295 0.48 5.88 -5.06
N HIS A 296 1.51 5.35 -4.42
CA HIS A 296 1.42 4.73 -3.11
C HIS A 296 2.11 5.62 -2.08
N MET A 297 1.33 6.10 -1.12
CA MET A 297 1.82 6.96 -0.04
C MET A 297 1.70 6.19 1.27
N ALA A 298 2.78 6.10 2.03
CA ALA A 298 2.78 5.47 3.34
C ALA A 298 3.40 6.41 4.37
N ASP A 299 2.69 6.70 5.46
CA ASP A 299 3.13 7.60 6.52
C ASP A 299 4.31 6.99 7.30
N SER A 300 4.22 5.69 7.59
CA SER A 300 5.31 4.81 8.07
C SER A 300 5.51 3.65 7.09
N TYR A 301 6.55 3.75 6.26
CA TYR A 301 7.01 2.71 5.35
C TYR A 301 8.27 2.10 5.94
N HIS A 302 8.19 0.85 6.39
CA HIS A 302 9.21 0.32 7.29
C HIS A 302 9.70 -1.08 6.95
N ILE A 303 10.94 -1.36 7.30
CA ILE A 303 11.53 -2.70 7.32
C ILE A 303 11.79 -3.04 8.78
N TYR A 304 11.09 -4.05 9.29
CA TYR A 304 11.28 -4.49 10.67
C TYR A 304 12.72 -4.94 10.92
N GLY A 305 13.28 -4.55 12.07
CA GLY A 305 14.63 -4.95 12.45
C GLY A 305 14.81 -6.46 12.54
N SER A 306 13.76 -7.18 12.96
CA SER A 306 13.71 -8.65 12.96
C SER A 306 13.94 -9.27 11.57
N TYR A 307 13.81 -8.51 10.48
CA TYR A 307 14.00 -8.99 9.11
C TYR A 307 15.40 -8.73 8.57
N PHE A 308 16.25 -7.95 9.24
CA PHE A 308 17.50 -7.46 8.64
C PHE A 308 18.39 -8.58 8.13
N ARG A 309 18.54 -9.69 8.87
CA ARG A 309 19.32 -10.84 8.41
C ARG A 309 18.80 -11.44 7.11
N GLU A 310 17.48 -11.56 6.97
CA GLU A 310 16.83 -12.06 5.76
C GLU A 310 16.99 -11.05 4.62
N PHE A 311 16.68 -9.77 4.88
CA PHE A 311 16.75 -8.68 3.93
C PHE A 311 18.16 -8.48 3.35
N GLU A 312 19.19 -8.50 4.20
CA GLU A 312 20.59 -8.39 3.79
C GLU A 312 21.02 -9.61 2.96
N GLY A 313 20.73 -10.83 3.43
CA GLY A 313 21.16 -12.06 2.77
C GLY A 313 20.45 -12.32 1.44
N ARG A 314 19.16 -11.99 1.35
CA ARG A 314 18.32 -12.25 0.18
C ARG A 314 18.24 -11.04 -0.74
N PHE A 315 17.62 -9.96 -0.29
CA PHE A 315 17.32 -8.80 -1.12
C PHE A 315 18.61 -8.07 -1.53
N LEU A 316 19.38 -7.57 -0.55
CA LEU A 316 20.62 -6.84 -0.85
C LEU A 316 21.65 -7.75 -1.51
N GLY A 317 21.80 -8.99 -1.02
CA GLY A 317 22.66 -9.98 -1.65
C GLY A 317 22.29 -10.29 -3.11
N ALA A 318 21.01 -10.25 -3.49
CA ALA A 318 20.57 -10.42 -4.87
C ALA A 318 20.84 -9.17 -5.74
N LEU A 319 20.77 -7.96 -5.17
CA LEU A 319 21.12 -6.73 -5.89
C LEU A 319 22.57 -6.75 -6.38
N GLU A 320 23.48 -7.31 -5.59
CA GLU A 320 24.91 -7.41 -5.94
C GLU A 320 25.20 -8.49 -7.00
N LYS A 321 24.41 -9.58 -6.98
CA LYS A 321 24.74 -10.82 -7.71
C LYS A 321 23.95 -11.03 -9.00
N ARG A 322 22.83 -10.32 -9.18
CA ARG A 322 21.88 -10.55 -10.26
C ARG A 322 21.60 -9.25 -11.00
N THR A 323 21.17 -9.33 -12.26
CA THR A 323 20.56 -8.18 -12.95
C THR A 323 19.11 -8.00 -12.51
N PHE A 324 18.50 -6.87 -12.85
CA PHE A 324 17.09 -6.60 -12.55
C PHE A 324 16.17 -7.65 -13.20
N GLU A 325 16.45 -8.05 -14.44
CA GLU A 325 15.69 -9.08 -15.19
C GLU A 325 15.78 -10.44 -14.50
N GLN A 326 16.93 -10.77 -13.92
CA GLN A 326 17.11 -12.02 -13.18
C GLN A 326 16.36 -12.02 -11.83
N ARG A 327 16.14 -10.84 -11.23
CA ARG A 327 15.36 -10.67 -9.99
C ARG A 327 13.86 -10.51 -10.22
N THR A 328 13.41 -10.45 -11.47
CA THR A 328 12.00 -10.19 -11.79
C THR A 328 11.41 -11.27 -12.69
N MET A 329 10.09 -11.29 -12.76
CA MET A 329 9.28 -12.14 -13.64
C MET A 329 8.33 -11.25 -14.42
N ARG A 330 8.06 -11.65 -15.65
CA ARG A 330 6.94 -11.08 -16.38
C ARG A 330 5.63 -11.61 -15.81
N TYR A 331 4.63 -10.77 -15.63
CA TYR A 331 3.31 -11.20 -15.21
C TYR A 331 2.63 -12.04 -16.29
N ASP A 332 2.79 -11.69 -17.57
CA ASP A 332 2.23 -12.48 -18.68
C ASP A 332 2.66 -13.95 -18.69
N ALA A 333 3.87 -14.25 -18.22
CA ALA A 333 4.41 -15.60 -18.15
C ALA A 333 3.81 -16.45 -17.01
N VAL A 334 3.20 -15.81 -16.00
CA VAL A 334 2.59 -16.51 -14.84
C VAL A 334 1.08 -16.29 -14.73
N ARG A 335 0.51 -15.38 -15.53
CA ARG A 335 -0.90 -14.99 -15.48
C ARG A 335 -1.84 -16.18 -15.66
N ASP A 336 -1.60 -17.01 -16.68
CA ASP A 336 -2.53 -18.11 -16.97
C ASP A 336 -2.53 -19.14 -15.83
N MET A 337 -1.36 -19.45 -15.26
CA MET A 337 -1.23 -20.27 -14.04
C MET A 337 -1.96 -19.65 -12.84
N MET A 338 -1.87 -18.32 -12.66
CA MET A 338 -2.59 -17.61 -11.61
C MET A 338 -4.11 -17.72 -11.80
N GLU A 339 -4.60 -17.49 -13.02
CA GLU A 339 -6.02 -17.58 -13.34
C GLU A 339 -6.56 -19.01 -13.20
N GLU A 340 -5.81 -20.02 -13.63
CA GLU A 340 -6.15 -21.44 -13.47
C GLU A 340 -6.22 -21.88 -12.00
N ALA A 341 -5.46 -21.23 -11.10
CA ALA A 341 -5.50 -21.53 -9.67
C ALA A 341 -6.76 -21.01 -8.96
N ARG A 342 -7.51 -20.08 -9.56
CA ARG A 342 -8.66 -19.40 -8.92
C ARG A 342 -9.73 -20.36 -8.37
N PRO A 343 -10.17 -21.43 -9.08
CA PRO A 343 -11.16 -22.36 -8.54
C PRO A 343 -10.66 -23.09 -7.28
N MET A 344 -9.40 -23.51 -7.27
CA MET A 344 -8.77 -24.14 -6.10
C MET A 344 -8.66 -23.14 -4.93
N LEU A 345 -8.29 -21.88 -5.20
CA LEU A 345 -8.21 -20.83 -4.18
C LEU A 345 -9.57 -20.50 -3.56
N LEU A 346 -10.64 -20.52 -4.36
CA LEU A 346 -12.01 -20.34 -3.85
C LEU A 346 -12.41 -21.50 -2.92
N GLU A 347 -12.10 -22.74 -3.31
CA GLU A 347 -12.41 -23.91 -2.47
C GLU A 347 -11.60 -23.87 -1.16
N LYS A 348 -10.31 -23.55 -1.24
CA LYS A 348 -9.46 -23.30 -0.07
C LYS A 348 -10.07 -22.22 0.83
N ALA A 349 -10.51 -21.10 0.27
CA ALA A 349 -11.06 -20.01 1.07
C ALA A 349 -12.38 -20.40 1.76
N ARG A 350 -13.23 -21.20 1.11
CA ARG A 350 -14.48 -21.73 1.70
C ARG A 350 -14.24 -22.72 2.84
N SER A 351 -13.16 -23.50 2.79
CA SER A 351 -12.82 -24.45 3.86
C SER A 351 -12.16 -23.76 5.07
N LEU A 352 -11.69 -22.52 4.94
CA LEU A 352 -11.24 -21.73 6.07
C LEU A 352 -12.46 -21.29 6.91
N GLY A 353 -12.38 -21.51 8.23
CA GLY A 353 -13.42 -21.11 9.20
C GLY A 353 -14.47 -22.18 9.51
N SER A 354 -14.48 -23.33 8.83
CA SER A 354 -15.43 -24.44 9.07
C SER A 354 -15.02 -25.42 10.17
N GLY A 355 -14.04 -25.07 11.03
CA GLY A 355 -13.72 -25.84 12.23
C GLY A 355 -12.98 -27.16 12.00
N GLN A 356 -12.21 -27.30 10.91
CA GLN A 356 -11.28 -28.42 10.79
C GLN A 356 -10.05 -28.18 11.70
N GLN A 357 -10.19 -28.55 12.97
CA GLN A 357 -9.08 -29.11 13.72
C GLN A 357 -8.66 -30.38 12.96
N ILE A 358 -7.46 -30.38 12.39
CA ILE A 358 -6.73 -31.61 12.03
C ILE A 358 -5.62 -31.76 13.06
#